data_AF-A0A2T4VNZ6-F1
#
_entry.id   AF-A0A2T4VNZ6-F1
#
_cell.length_a   1.000
_cell.length_b   1.000
_cell.length_c   1.000
_cell.angle_alpha   90.00
_cell.angle_beta   90.00
_cell.angle_gamma   90.00
#
_symmetry.space_group_name_H-M   'P 1'
#
loop_
_entity.id
_entity.type
_entity.pdbx_description
1 polymer ?
#
loop_
_entity_poly.entity_id
_entity_poly.type
_entity_poly.pdbx_seq_one_letter_code
_entity_poly.pdbx_strand_id
1 'polypeptide(L)'
;MLEGVPFDPVLASVYARLGHAVFATKVMGWVLTQSNDEAHRLEENNKRWREEWWKVLGEPVIVFGGDAGMAYTYATVPGLADEQGKQPVVRVDTYEYEPYVMPIASNVDRFFDSYSRYLEALVADPFYQKSGDTDLIFPWHATEILAQDERLVELMRAGRFDSLMKNVDDVTRRWAAKVMGTHV
;
A
#
# COMPACT_ATOMS: atom_id res chain seq x y z
N MET A 1 -17.38 -4.50 -8.47
CA MET A 1 -16.79 -3.19 -8.85
C MET A 1 -16.95 -2.27 -7.65
N LEU A 2 -16.04 -1.31 -7.49
CA LEU A 2 -16.13 -0.24 -6.49
C LEU A 2 -15.83 1.08 -7.21
N GLU A 3 -16.68 2.09 -7.05
CA GLU A 3 -16.57 3.38 -7.77
C GLU A 3 -16.41 3.24 -9.30
N GLY A 4 -17.07 2.23 -9.89
CA GLY A 4 -17.06 2.00 -11.34
C GLY A 4 -15.80 1.31 -11.89
N VAL A 5 -14.88 0.87 -11.03
CA VAL A 5 -13.69 0.10 -11.44
C VAL A 5 -13.69 -1.32 -10.85
N PRO A 6 -12.94 -2.28 -11.45
CA PRO A 6 -12.78 -3.61 -10.89
C PRO A 6 -12.25 -3.57 -9.45
N PHE A 7 -12.86 -4.34 -8.57
CA PHE A 7 -12.41 -4.48 -7.18
C PHE A 7 -11.58 -5.75 -7.04
N ASP A 8 -10.49 -5.69 -6.27
CA ASP A 8 -9.58 -6.81 -6.11
C ASP A 8 -10.29 -8.02 -5.45
N PRO A 9 -10.15 -9.24 -6.01
CA PRO A 9 -10.86 -10.41 -5.53
C PRO A 9 -10.39 -10.89 -4.15
N VAL A 10 -9.13 -10.65 -3.78
CA VAL A 10 -8.61 -10.97 -2.45
C VAL A 10 -9.18 -9.98 -1.43
N LEU A 11 -9.21 -8.68 -1.74
CA LEU A 11 -9.86 -7.70 -0.85
C LEU A 11 -11.36 -7.98 -0.70
N ALA A 12 -12.07 -8.30 -1.79
CA ALA A 12 -13.48 -8.71 -1.70
C ALA A 12 -13.68 -9.89 -0.73
N SER A 13 -12.79 -10.88 -0.80
CA SER A 13 -12.77 -12.04 0.10
C SER A 13 -12.44 -11.68 1.55
N VAL A 14 -11.54 -10.71 1.79
CA VAL A 14 -11.21 -10.22 3.13
C VAL A 14 -12.38 -9.45 3.72
N TYR A 15 -12.98 -8.54 2.94
CA TYR A 15 -14.14 -7.75 3.35
C TYR A 15 -15.35 -8.61 3.69
N ALA A 16 -15.65 -9.63 2.88
CA ALA A 16 -16.75 -10.56 3.14
C ALA A 16 -16.58 -11.34 4.46
N ARG A 17 -15.36 -11.48 4.98
CA ARG A 17 -15.08 -12.23 6.22
C ARG A 17 -14.94 -11.33 7.44
N LEU A 18 -14.26 -10.21 7.29
CA LEU A 18 -13.89 -9.35 8.42
C LEU A 18 -14.74 -8.09 8.51
N GLY A 19 -15.09 -7.51 7.36
CA GLY A 19 -15.72 -6.17 7.24
C GLY A 19 -14.84 -5.01 7.72
N HIS A 20 -14.01 -5.22 8.73
CA HIS A 20 -13.09 -4.27 9.32
C HIS A 20 -12.03 -5.03 10.14
N ALA A 21 -10.82 -4.50 10.22
CA ALA A 21 -9.78 -5.04 11.08
C ALA A 21 -8.77 -3.95 11.48
N VAL A 22 -8.24 -4.07 12.68
CA VAL A 22 -7.14 -3.23 13.17
C VAL A 22 -6.01 -4.13 13.62
N PHE A 23 -4.82 -3.90 13.09
CA PHE A 23 -3.63 -4.68 13.36
C PHE A 23 -2.55 -3.81 14.00
N ALA A 24 -1.65 -4.44 14.77
CA ALA A 24 -0.46 -3.80 15.32
C ALA A 24 -0.74 -2.48 16.10
N THR A 25 -1.81 -2.46 16.92
CA THR A 25 -2.31 -1.26 17.65
C THR A 25 -1.34 -0.67 18.67
N LYS A 26 -0.25 -1.37 19.01
CA LYS A 26 0.79 -0.90 19.95
C LYS A 26 1.95 -0.16 19.28
N VAL A 27 1.95 -0.05 17.96
CA VAL A 27 2.96 0.69 17.17
C VAL A 27 2.27 1.80 16.37
N MET A 28 2.42 1.84 15.05
CA MET A 28 1.70 2.80 14.20
C MET A 28 0.25 2.39 13.90
N GLY A 29 -0.10 1.10 14.06
CA GLY A 29 -1.45 0.57 13.81
C GLY A 29 -1.85 0.63 12.34
N TRP A 30 -2.15 -0.52 11.73
CA TRP A 30 -2.74 -0.55 10.39
C TRP A 30 -4.23 -0.87 10.48
N VAL A 31 -5.03 -0.11 9.73
CA VAL A 31 -6.49 -0.24 9.72
C VAL A 31 -6.95 -0.65 8.33
N LEU A 32 -7.70 -1.75 8.25
CA LEU A 32 -8.54 -2.08 7.10
C LEU A 32 -9.80 -1.20 7.19
N THR A 33 -10.02 -0.34 6.20
CA THR A 33 -11.15 0.60 6.17
C THR A 33 -12.46 -0.15 6.34
N GLN A 34 -13.34 0.29 7.24
CA GLN A 34 -14.59 -0.41 7.51
C GLN A 34 -15.53 -0.45 6.29
N SER A 35 -16.05 -1.64 5.98
CA SER A 35 -17.17 -1.88 5.08
C SER A 35 -18.00 -3.03 5.64
N ASN A 36 -19.15 -2.72 6.25
CA ASN A 36 -20.12 -3.68 6.76
C ASN A 36 -21.54 -3.10 6.67
N ASP A 37 -22.55 -3.89 7.03
CA ASP A 37 -23.97 -3.49 6.95
C ASP A 37 -24.32 -2.23 7.78
N GLU A 38 -23.44 -1.82 8.69
CA GLU A 38 -23.63 -0.66 9.56
C GLU A 38 -22.83 0.57 9.10
N ALA A 39 -21.80 0.40 8.27
CA ALA A 39 -20.91 1.47 7.83
C ALA A 39 -20.25 1.16 6.47
N HIS A 40 -20.51 2.02 5.48
CA HIS A 40 -19.99 1.94 4.11
C HIS A 40 -18.77 2.85 3.89
N ARG A 41 -17.85 2.88 4.86
CA ARG A 41 -16.72 3.83 4.81
C ARG A 41 -15.77 3.55 3.65
N LEU A 42 -15.66 2.30 3.20
CA LEU A 42 -14.88 1.95 2.01
C LEU A 42 -15.42 2.64 0.76
N GLU A 43 -16.73 2.57 0.54
CA GLU A 43 -17.43 3.20 -0.58
C GLU A 43 -17.33 4.73 -0.50
N GLU A 44 -17.64 5.31 0.67
CA GLU A 44 -17.56 6.76 0.90
C GLU A 44 -16.13 7.30 0.69
N ASN A 45 -15.12 6.61 1.23
CA ASN A 45 -13.74 6.98 1.05
C ASN A 45 -13.32 6.91 -0.42
N ASN A 46 -13.67 5.83 -1.12
CA ASN A 46 -13.27 5.69 -2.52
C ASN A 46 -14.01 6.67 -3.43
N LYS A 47 -15.25 7.03 -3.11
CA LYS A 47 -15.97 8.10 -3.81
C LYS A 47 -15.23 9.43 -3.68
N ARG A 48 -14.81 9.79 -2.46
CA ARG A 48 -14.01 10.99 -2.22
C ARG A 48 -12.67 10.92 -2.97
N TRP A 49 -11.99 9.79 -2.94
CA TRP A 49 -10.72 9.59 -3.66
C TRP A 49 -10.85 9.73 -5.18
N ARG A 50 -11.94 9.23 -5.75
CA ARG A 50 -12.27 9.43 -7.16
C ARG A 50 -12.43 10.90 -7.51
N GLU A 51 -13.08 11.66 -6.65
CA GLU A 51 -13.38 13.09 -6.86
C GLU A 51 -12.14 13.99 -6.64
N GLU A 52 -11.28 13.65 -5.68
CA GLU A 52 -10.16 14.49 -5.26
C GLU A 52 -8.81 14.10 -5.92
N TRP A 53 -8.51 12.80 -6.02
CA TRP A 53 -7.12 12.34 -6.24
C TRP A 53 -6.90 11.66 -7.58
N TRP A 54 -7.87 10.94 -8.15
CA TRP A 54 -7.66 10.16 -9.39
C TRP A 54 -7.17 11.01 -10.56
N LYS A 55 -7.65 12.26 -10.69
CA LYS A 55 -7.19 13.17 -11.73
C LYS A 55 -5.72 13.54 -11.56
N VAL A 56 -5.27 13.76 -10.33
CA VAL A 56 -3.88 14.12 -10.01
C VAL A 56 -2.97 12.91 -10.21
N LEU A 57 -3.40 11.74 -9.73
CA LEU A 57 -2.66 10.47 -9.91
C LEU A 57 -2.56 10.06 -11.38
N GLY A 58 -3.59 10.33 -12.18
CA GLY A 58 -3.65 9.96 -13.60
C GLY A 58 -4.09 8.51 -13.84
N GLU A 59 -4.41 7.77 -12.79
CA GLU A 59 -4.83 6.38 -12.81
C GLU A 59 -5.86 6.16 -11.67
N PRO A 60 -6.93 5.39 -11.86
CA PRO A 60 -7.79 4.98 -10.77
C PRO A 60 -7.03 4.13 -9.74
N VAL A 61 -7.30 4.38 -8.46
CA VAL A 61 -6.81 3.57 -7.34
C VAL A 61 -7.95 3.30 -6.38
N ILE A 62 -7.91 2.15 -5.70
CA ILE A 62 -8.89 1.80 -4.67
C ILE A 62 -8.21 1.71 -3.31
N VAL A 63 -8.51 2.67 -2.44
CA VAL A 63 -8.01 2.71 -1.06
C VAL A 63 -8.76 1.71 -0.21
N PHE A 64 -8.03 0.84 0.48
CA PHE A 64 -8.62 -0.20 1.34
C PHE A 64 -8.14 -0.11 2.80
N GLY A 65 -7.11 0.68 3.09
CA GLY A 65 -6.62 0.83 4.45
C GLY A 65 -5.52 1.87 4.55
N GLY A 66 -4.93 1.99 5.73
CA GLY A 66 -3.89 2.97 5.98
C GLY A 66 -3.38 2.90 7.41
N ASP A 67 -2.35 3.70 7.67
CA ASP A 67 -1.81 3.85 9.02
C ASP A 67 -2.81 4.68 9.86
N ALA A 68 -3.10 4.23 11.08
CA ALA A 68 -4.16 4.81 11.90
C ALA A 68 -3.87 6.30 12.20
N GLY A 69 -4.80 7.18 11.81
CA GLY A 69 -4.69 8.62 12.08
C GLY A 69 -3.69 9.37 11.18
N MET A 70 -3.13 8.71 10.15
CA MET A 70 -2.19 9.32 9.21
C MET A 70 -2.82 9.51 7.83
N ALA A 71 -2.26 10.41 7.02
CA ALA A 71 -2.65 10.62 5.61
C ALA A 71 -2.10 9.53 4.66
N TYR A 72 -1.49 8.48 5.22
CA TYR A 72 -0.85 7.40 4.46
C TYR A 72 -1.84 6.26 4.24
N THR A 73 -2.13 6.00 2.97
CA THR A 73 -3.13 5.00 2.58
C THR A 73 -2.52 3.92 1.71
N TYR A 74 -3.07 2.71 1.81
CA TYR A 74 -2.77 1.60 0.93
C TYR A 74 -3.91 1.46 -0.07
N ALA A 75 -3.54 1.37 -1.34
CA ALA A 75 -4.48 1.30 -2.44
C ALA A 75 -4.10 0.22 -3.45
N THR A 76 -5.08 -0.44 -4.04
CA THR A 76 -4.86 -1.28 -5.22
C THR A 76 -4.90 -0.44 -6.49
N VAL A 77 -4.26 -0.93 -7.56
CA VAL A 77 -4.23 -0.28 -8.88
C VAL A 77 -4.96 -1.16 -9.91
N PRO A 78 -6.27 -0.95 -10.15
CA PRO A 78 -7.06 -1.78 -11.07
C PRO A 78 -6.51 -1.85 -12.50
N GLY A 79 -5.92 -0.76 -13.01
CA GLY A 79 -5.35 -0.71 -14.37
C GLY A 79 -4.14 -1.62 -14.58
N LEU A 80 -3.55 -2.14 -13.50
CA LEU A 80 -2.39 -3.02 -13.52
C LEU A 80 -2.71 -4.45 -13.05
N ALA A 81 -4.00 -4.82 -13.03
CA ALA A 81 -4.43 -6.16 -12.66
C ALA A 81 -3.81 -7.24 -13.56
N ASP A 82 -3.50 -8.41 -12.98
CA ASP A 82 -3.10 -9.59 -13.74
C ASP A 82 -4.28 -10.30 -14.41
N GLU A 83 -4.01 -11.40 -15.11
CA GLU A 83 -5.04 -12.21 -15.79
C GLU A 83 -6.10 -12.79 -14.85
N GLN A 84 -5.80 -12.89 -13.55
CA GLN A 84 -6.70 -13.37 -12.50
C GLN A 84 -7.45 -12.21 -11.82
N GLY A 85 -7.19 -10.97 -12.23
CA GLY A 85 -7.76 -9.77 -11.65
C GLY A 85 -7.10 -9.34 -10.34
N LYS A 86 -5.97 -9.94 -9.94
CA LYS A 86 -5.24 -9.51 -8.75
C LYS A 86 -4.50 -8.20 -9.05
N GLN A 87 -4.66 -7.23 -8.17
CA GLN A 87 -4.22 -5.86 -8.39
C GLN A 87 -3.00 -5.56 -7.51
N PRO A 88 -1.94 -4.93 -8.06
CA PRO A 88 -0.80 -4.52 -7.25
C PRO A 88 -1.21 -3.45 -6.23
N VAL A 89 -0.43 -3.38 -5.15
CA VAL A 89 -0.66 -2.47 -4.03
C VAL A 89 0.39 -1.38 -4.02
N VAL A 90 -0.08 -0.14 -3.83
CA VAL A 90 0.75 1.04 -3.62
C VAL A 90 0.44 1.65 -2.25
N ARG A 91 1.44 2.29 -1.64
CA ARG A 91 1.23 3.29 -0.59
C ARG A 91 1.10 4.66 -1.25
N VAL A 92 0.07 5.40 -0.89
CA VAL A 92 -0.16 6.78 -1.34
C VAL A 92 -0.10 7.71 -0.14
N ASP A 93 0.76 8.71 -0.25
CA ASP A 93 0.91 9.79 0.71
C ASP A 93 0.29 11.06 0.12
N THR A 94 -0.78 11.55 0.76
CA THR A 94 -1.49 12.77 0.34
C THR A 94 -1.28 13.93 1.31
N TYR A 95 -0.30 13.85 2.22
CA TYR A 95 -0.01 14.93 3.17
C TYR A 95 0.66 16.13 2.48
N GLU A 96 1.51 15.84 1.52
CA GLU A 96 2.23 16.83 0.73
C GLU A 96 1.35 17.45 -0.38
N TYR A 97 1.79 18.58 -0.94
CA TYR A 97 1.04 19.29 -1.98
C TYR A 97 0.75 18.43 -3.22
N GLU A 98 1.70 17.56 -3.59
CA GLU A 98 1.51 16.54 -4.62
C GLU A 98 1.57 15.14 -3.99
N PRO A 99 0.66 14.22 -4.37
CA PRO A 99 0.65 12.90 -3.76
C PRO A 99 1.87 12.07 -4.20
N TYR A 100 2.52 11.43 -3.24
CA TYR A 100 3.63 10.51 -3.47
C TYR A 100 3.14 9.07 -3.47
N VAL A 101 3.56 8.29 -4.47
CA VAL A 101 3.15 6.89 -4.63
C VAL A 101 4.36 5.97 -4.57
N MET A 102 4.26 4.91 -3.76
CA MET A 102 5.28 3.87 -3.60
C MET A 102 4.68 2.50 -3.93
N PRO A 103 5.16 1.77 -4.94
CA PRO A 103 4.74 0.39 -5.20
C PRO A 103 5.28 -0.56 -4.13
N ILE A 104 4.39 -1.27 -3.42
CA ILE A 104 4.79 -2.06 -2.25
C ILE A 104 4.40 -3.53 -2.32
N ALA A 105 3.58 -3.95 -3.28
CA ALA A 105 3.32 -5.37 -3.54
C ALA A 105 2.78 -5.59 -4.95
N SER A 106 3.08 -6.76 -5.52
CA SER A 106 2.52 -7.19 -6.81
C SER A 106 1.04 -7.56 -6.73
N ASN A 107 0.55 -7.90 -5.53
CA ASN A 107 -0.84 -8.13 -5.23
C ASN A 107 -1.11 -8.04 -3.73
N VAL A 108 -2.39 -8.14 -3.34
CA VAL A 108 -2.85 -8.03 -1.95
C VAL A 108 -2.31 -9.15 -1.05
N ASP A 109 -2.19 -10.39 -1.54
CA ASP A 109 -1.61 -11.49 -0.75
C ASP A 109 -0.15 -11.18 -0.38
N ARG A 110 0.62 -10.67 -1.36
CA ARG A 110 2.03 -10.26 -1.16
C ARG A 110 2.18 -9.04 -0.27
N PHE A 111 1.20 -8.13 -0.29
CA PHE A 111 1.15 -7.03 0.68
C PHE A 111 1.05 -7.55 2.11
N PHE A 112 0.11 -8.48 2.38
CA PHE A 112 -0.04 -9.05 3.72
C PHE A 112 1.21 -9.82 4.17
N ASP A 113 1.81 -10.65 3.31
CA ASP A 113 3.06 -11.38 3.60
C ASP A 113 4.24 -10.44 3.88
N SER A 114 4.41 -9.39 3.06
CA SER A 114 5.49 -8.41 3.27
C SER A 114 5.28 -7.60 4.55
N TYR A 115 4.03 -7.20 4.83
CA TYR A 115 3.71 -6.45 6.04
C TYR A 115 3.89 -7.30 7.30
N SER A 116 3.51 -8.58 7.28
CA SER A 116 3.74 -9.48 8.43
C SER A 116 5.23 -9.68 8.71
N ARG A 117 6.05 -9.89 7.67
CA ARG A 117 7.52 -9.99 7.81
C ARG A 117 8.14 -8.71 8.35
N TYR A 118 7.63 -7.55 7.94
CA TYR A 118 8.05 -6.27 8.51
C TYR A 118 7.72 -6.19 10.01
N LEU A 119 6.51 -6.60 10.42
CA LEU A 119 6.14 -6.63 11.83
C LEU A 119 7.01 -7.60 12.63
N GLU A 120 7.38 -8.76 12.07
CA GLU A 120 8.31 -9.70 12.68
C GLU A 120 9.70 -9.08 12.87
N ALA A 121 10.23 -8.38 11.86
CA ALA A 121 11.50 -7.67 11.95
C ALA A 121 11.44 -6.55 13.01
N LEU A 122 10.34 -5.80 13.05
CA LEU A 122 10.10 -4.75 14.03
C LEU A 122 10.13 -5.27 15.46
N VAL A 123 9.41 -6.36 15.77
CA VAL A 123 9.40 -6.91 17.14
C VAL A 123 10.72 -7.58 17.53
N ALA A 124 11.53 -8.00 16.56
CA ALA A 124 12.87 -8.52 16.78
C ALA A 124 13.92 -7.44 17.00
N ASP A 125 13.63 -6.17 16.64
CA ASP A 125 14.58 -5.07 16.75
C ASP A 125 14.95 -4.77 18.22
N PRO A 126 16.24 -4.80 18.60
CA PRO A 126 16.66 -4.59 19.97
C PRO A 126 16.37 -3.19 20.53
N PHE A 127 16.24 -2.16 19.69
CA PHE A 127 15.90 -0.82 20.14
C PHE A 127 14.40 -0.76 20.46
N TYR A 128 13.57 -1.28 19.56
CA TYR A 128 12.14 -1.43 19.78
C TYR A 128 11.80 -2.26 21.03
N GLN A 129 12.52 -3.36 21.28
CA GLN A 129 12.32 -4.15 22.51
C GLN A 129 12.64 -3.38 23.81
N LYS A 130 13.51 -2.37 23.76
CA LYS A 130 13.96 -1.62 24.93
C LYS A 130 13.10 -0.40 25.23
N SER A 131 12.78 0.40 24.21
CA SER A 131 12.08 1.68 24.39
C SER A 131 10.63 1.65 23.88
N GLY A 132 10.28 0.70 23.02
CA GLY A 132 9.04 0.75 22.23
C GLY A 132 9.11 1.75 21.07
N ASP A 133 10.22 2.46 20.90
CA ASP A 133 10.48 3.35 19.78
C ASP A 133 11.09 2.57 18.60
N THR A 134 10.85 3.01 17.37
CA THR A 134 11.38 2.36 16.19
C THR A 134 11.77 3.36 15.11
N ASP A 135 12.93 3.11 14.50
CA ASP A 135 13.32 3.74 13.24
C ASP A 135 12.87 2.90 12.03
N LEU A 136 12.46 1.65 12.25
CA LEU A 136 11.91 0.80 11.21
C LEU A 136 10.49 1.27 10.86
N ILE A 137 10.37 1.82 9.66
CA ILE A 137 9.12 2.35 9.09
C ILE A 137 8.86 1.64 7.77
N PHE A 138 7.67 1.05 7.63
CA PHE A 138 7.21 0.49 6.36
C PHE A 138 6.69 1.60 5.43
N PRO A 139 7.01 1.60 4.13
CA PRO A 139 7.86 0.65 3.40
C PRO A 139 9.35 1.05 3.35
N TRP A 140 9.74 2.18 3.93
CA TRP A 140 11.07 2.77 3.81
C TRP A 140 12.23 1.85 4.21
N HIS A 141 12.06 1.10 5.30
CA HIS A 141 13.08 0.21 5.87
C HIS A 141 12.86 -1.27 5.52
N ALA A 142 11.85 -1.55 4.69
CA ALA A 142 11.48 -2.91 4.30
C ALA A 142 11.99 -3.27 2.89
N THR A 143 12.98 -2.56 2.33
CA THR A 143 13.40 -2.75 0.92
C THR A 143 13.81 -4.18 0.60
N GLU A 144 14.49 -4.86 1.52
CA GLU A 144 14.89 -6.27 1.34
C GLU A 144 13.71 -7.24 1.38
N ILE A 145 12.69 -6.95 2.19
CA ILE A 145 11.45 -7.73 2.24
C ILE A 145 10.67 -7.53 0.93
N LEU A 146 10.51 -6.29 0.50
CA LEU A 146 9.81 -5.95 -0.74
C LEU A 146 10.50 -6.51 -1.99
N ALA A 147 11.83 -6.55 -2.00
CA ALA A 147 12.61 -7.13 -3.09
C ALA A 147 12.41 -8.66 -3.25
N GLN A 148 11.85 -9.35 -2.25
CA GLN A 148 11.48 -10.77 -2.36
C GLN A 148 10.21 -10.99 -3.18
N ASP A 149 9.41 -9.95 -3.42
CA ASP A 149 8.31 -9.99 -4.38
C ASP A 149 8.86 -9.78 -5.80
N GLU A 150 9.35 -10.86 -6.41
CA GLU A 150 9.94 -10.85 -7.75
C GLU A 150 9.02 -10.20 -8.79
N ARG A 151 7.71 -10.44 -8.67
CA ARG A 151 6.73 -9.87 -9.59
C ARG A 151 6.59 -8.36 -9.42
N LEU A 152 6.65 -7.85 -8.19
CA LEU A 152 6.67 -6.41 -7.93
C LEU A 152 7.90 -5.79 -8.60
N VAL A 153 9.08 -6.40 -8.40
CA VAL A 153 10.34 -5.95 -8.99
C VAL A 153 10.27 -5.93 -10.52
N GLU A 154 9.71 -6.96 -11.14
CA GLU A 154 9.47 -6.99 -12.59
C GLU A 154 8.59 -5.83 -13.07
N LEU A 155 7.46 -5.60 -12.40
CA LEU A 155 6.52 -4.52 -12.76
C LEU A 155 7.18 -3.14 -12.62
N MET A 156 7.95 -2.93 -11.55
CA MET A 156 8.70 -1.69 -11.33
C MET A 156 9.77 -1.49 -12.41
N ARG A 157 10.58 -2.51 -12.72
CA ARG A 157 11.61 -2.44 -13.77
C ARG A 157 11.03 -2.23 -15.16
N ALA A 158 9.83 -2.75 -15.41
CA ALA A 158 9.08 -2.53 -16.65
C ALA A 158 8.39 -1.16 -16.72
N GLY A 159 8.61 -0.26 -15.75
CA GLY A 159 8.04 1.08 -15.74
C GLY A 159 6.53 1.13 -15.57
N ARG A 160 5.91 0.04 -15.07
CA ARG A 160 4.44 -0.06 -14.99
C ARG A 160 3.83 0.92 -14.00
N PHE A 161 4.63 1.45 -13.07
CA PHE A 161 4.20 2.43 -12.07
C PHE A 161 4.66 3.86 -12.40
N ASP A 162 5.34 4.11 -13.52
CA ASP A 162 5.98 5.41 -13.80
C ASP A 162 4.99 6.59 -13.79
N SER A 163 3.78 6.38 -14.32
CA SER A 163 2.71 7.39 -14.31
C SER A 163 2.28 7.76 -12.88
N LEU A 164 2.18 6.78 -12.00
CA LEU A 164 1.84 6.98 -10.58
C LEU A 164 3.00 7.61 -9.80
N MET A 165 4.24 7.28 -10.15
CA MET A 165 5.45 7.77 -9.49
C MET A 165 5.99 9.09 -10.06
N LYS A 166 5.24 9.77 -10.94
CA LYS A 166 5.73 10.97 -11.65
C LYS A 166 6.20 12.11 -10.73
N ASN A 167 5.60 12.25 -9.55
CA ASN A 167 5.88 13.34 -8.61
C ASN A 167 6.88 12.95 -7.51
N VAL A 168 7.50 11.76 -7.58
CA VAL A 168 8.34 11.30 -6.46
C VAL A 168 9.73 11.96 -6.44
N ASP A 169 10.19 12.23 -5.21
CA ASP A 169 11.47 12.87 -4.90
C ASP A 169 12.67 11.91 -5.06
N ASP A 170 13.89 12.45 -4.96
CA ASP A 170 15.12 11.67 -5.09
C ASP A 170 15.29 10.61 -4.00
N VAL A 171 14.71 10.82 -2.81
CA VAL A 171 14.73 9.84 -1.73
C VAL A 171 13.90 8.62 -2.12
N THR A 172 12.67 8.84 -2.60
CA THR A 172 11.77 7.78 -3.08
C THR A 172 12.33 7.07 -4.32
N ARG A 173 12.95 7.81 -5.26
CA ARG A 173 13.61 7.18 -6.43
C ARG A 173 14.75 6.27 -6.02
N ARG A 174 15.59 6.70 -5.08
CA ARG A 174 16.66 5.85 -4.53
C ARG A 174 16.11 4.65 -3.79
N TRP A 175 15.05 4.82 -3.01
CA TRP A 175 14.35 3.71 -2.36
C TRP A 175 13.86 2.68 -3.40
N ALA A 176 13.19 3.13 -4.46
CA ALA A 176 12.69 2.26 -5.52
C ALA A 176 13.84 1.52 -6.24
N ALA A 177 14.96 2.21 -6.49
CA ALA A 177 16.16 1.58 -7.04
C ALA A 177 16.75 0.49 -6.13
N LYS A 178 16.64 0.64 -4.79
CA LYS A 178 17.02 -0.41 -3.84
C LYS A 178 16.12 -1.63 -3.98
N VAL A 179 14.80 -1.44 -3.98
CA VAL A 179 13.81 -2.51 -4.13
C VAL A 179 14.05 -3.26 -5.44
N MET A 180 14.33 -2.54 -6.53
CA MET A 180 14.62 -3.14 -7.83
C MET A 180 16.01 -3.77 -7.93
N GLY A 181 16.87 -3.68 -6.92
CA GLY A 181 18.25 -4.16 -6.98
C GLY A 181 19.09 -3.50 -8.08
N THR A 182 18.70 -2.32 -8.54
CA THR A 182 19.35 -1.57 -9.64
C THR A 182 20.40 -0.59 -9.15
N HIS A 183 21.04 -0.88 -8.02
CA HIS A 183 22.02 0.02 -7.42
C HIS A 183 23.19 0.35 -8.37
N VAL A 184 23.39 1.66 -8.56
CA VAL A 184 24.67 2.33 -8.89
C VAL A 184 25.49 2.45 -7.62
#